data_AF-A0A929FGC8-F1
#
_entry.id   AF-A0A929FGC8-F1
#
_cell.length_a   1.000
_cell.length_b   1.000
_cell.length_c   1.000
_cell.angle_alpha   90.00
_cell.angle_beta   90.00
_cell.angle_gamma   90.00
#
_symmetry.space_group_name_H-M   'P 1'
#
loop_
_entity.id
_entity.type
_entity.pdbx_description
1 polymer ?
#
loop_
_entity_poly.entity_id
_entity_poly.type
_entity_poly.pdbx_seq_one_letter_code
_entity_poly.pdbx_strand_id
1 'polypeptide(L)'
;MNKKLSISAIYCLRKTLYKYRGQLRFIVAKNAGLKAHELADLNEVIESLYLDDEPITETINQLEKLVLTYKTLKEQGELYIDYQIKIERRMLWLLGFRTLEDV
;
A
#
# COMPACT_ATOMS: atom_id res chain seq x y z
N MET A 1 -17.26 11.32 -8.22
CA MET A 1 -16.93 11.19 -6.79
C MET A 1 -15.83 10.15 -6.71
N ASN A 2 -14.60 10.56 -6.45
CA ASN A 2 -13.47 9.63 -6.48
C ASN A 2 -13.65 8.57 -5.39
N LYS A 3 -13.46 7.31 -5.79
CA LYS A 3 -13.52 6.18 -4.87
C LYS A 3 -12.47 6.41 -3.78
N LYS A 4 -12.77 6.05 -2.53
CA LYS A 4 -11.83 6.14 -1.41
C LYS A 4 -11.55 4.75 -0.84
N LEU A 5 -10.38 4.61 -0.22
CA LEU A 5 -10.07 3.43 0.58
C LEU A 5 -11.04 3.29 1.74
N SER A 6 -11.44 2.06 2.02
CA SER A 6 -12.18 1.66 3.20
C SER A 6 -11.31 1.84 4.46
N ILE A 7 -11.97 2.05 5.60
CA ILE A 7 -11.29 2.18 6.90
C ILE A 7 -10.45 0.93 7.20
N SER A 8 -10.97 -0.23 6.84
CA SER A 8 -10.29 -1.53 6.94
C SER A 8 -9.00 -1.58 6.14
N ALA A 9 -9.01 -1.07 4.90
CA ALA A 9 -7.83 -0.97 4.05
C ALA A 9 -6.82 0.02 4.60
N ILE A 10 -7.26 1.21 4.99
CA ILE A 10 -6.39 2.23 5.58
C ILE A 10 -5.66 1.68 6.81
N TYR A 11 -6.39 1.01 7.71
CA TYR A 11 -5.78 0.40 8.90
C TYR A 11 -4.72 -0.65 8.54
N CYS A 12 -5.02 -1.53 7.58
CA CYS A 12 -4.10 -2.57 7.13
C CYS A 12 -2.82 -1.97 6.50
N LEU A 13 -2.98 -0.97 5.63
CA LEU A 13 -1.89 -0.29 4.96
C LEU A 13 -1.01 0.47 5.96
N ARG A 14 -1.60 1.17 6.94
CA ARG A 14 -0.84 1.83 8.01
C ARG A 14 -0.02 0.83 8.84
N LYS A 15 -0.62 -0.31 9.19
CA LYS A 15 0.09 -1.39 9.89
C LYS A 15 1.26 -1.94 9.06
N THR A 16 1.08 -2.04 7.74
CA THR A 16 2.13 -2.49 6.81
C THR A 16 3.25 -1.47 6.71
N LEU A 17 2.93 -0.18 6.54
CA LEU A 17 3.91 0.91 6.53
C LEU A 17 4.73 0.96 7.83
N TYR A 18 4.07 0.76 8.98
CA TYR A 18 4.74 0.67 10.27
C TYR A 18 5.67 -0.54 10.38
N LYS A 19 5.23 -1.73 9.91
CA LYS A 19 6.04 -2.96 9.92
C LYS A 19 7.37 -2.79 9.18
N TYR A 20 7.35 -2.14 8.02
CA TYR A 20 8.55 -1.93 7.19
C TYR A 20 9.24 -0.59 7.46
N ARG A 21 8.89 0.11 8.55
CA ARG A 21 9.49 1.41 8.87
C ARG A 21 11.01 1.31 8.93
N GLY A 22 11.70 2.23 8.25
CA GLY A 22 13.16 2.23 8.13
C GLY A 22 13.72 1.29 7.06
N GLN A 23 12.89 0.41 6.48
CA GLN A 23 13.27 -0.53 5.40
C GLN A 23 12.65 -0.16 4.05
N LEU A 24 12.01 1.00 3.96
CA LEU A 24 11.33 1.47 2.75
C LEU A 24 12.13 2.59 2.07
N ARG A 25 12.35 2.42 0.77
CA ARG A 25 12.84 3.47 -0.12
C ARG A 25 11.68 4.00 -0.94
N PHE A 26 11.42 5.29 -0.85
CA PHE A 26 10.45 5.96 -1.74
C PHE A 26 11.10 6.11 -3.11
N ILE A 27 10.47 5.55 -4.15
CA ILE A 27 11.03 5.46 -5.50
C ILE A 27 10.47 6.50 -6.48
N VAL A 28 9.52 7.31 -6.01
CA VAL A 28 8.93 8.38 -6.79
C VAL A 28 9.88 9.57 -6.80
N ALA A 29 9.99 10.24 -7.96
CA ALA A 29 10.90 11.36 -8.14
C ALA A 29 10.64 12.47 -7.10
N LYS A 30 11.71 13.21 -6.74
CA LYS A 30 11.61 14.31 -5.78
C LYS A 30 10.55 15.31 -6.27
N ASN A 31 9.57 15.62 -5.41
CA ASN A 31 8.40 16.47 -5.67
C ASN A 31 7.29 15.88 -6.58
N ALA A 32 7.38 14.62 -7.00
CA ALA A 32 6.37 13.98 -7.85
C ALA A 32 5.30 13.18 -7.08
N GLY A 33 4.97 13.60 -5.85
CA GLY A 33 3.94 12.98 -5.02
C GLY A 33 4.22 13.09 -3.52
N LEU A 34 3.18 12.88 -2.72
CA LEU A 34 3.26 12.79 -1.27
C LEU A 34 3.81 11.42 -0.89
N LYS A 35 4.71 11.40 0.10
CA LYS A 35 5.28 10.18 0.64
C LYS A 35 4.34 9.59 1.68
N ALA A 36 3.87 8.36 1.47
CA ALA A 36 3.06 7.68 2.49
C ALA A 36 3.86 7.45 3.78
N HIS A 37 3.17 7.59 4.91
CA HIS A 37 3.65 7.16 6.23
C HIS A 37 2.46 6.73 7.08
N GLU A 38 2.71 6.16 8.26
CA GLU A 38 1.70 5.54 9.12
C GLU A 38 0.61 6.51 9.63
N LEU A 39 0.87 7.82 9.56
CA LEU A 39 -0.06 8.89 9.97
C LEU A 39 -0.63 9.69 8.78
N ALA A 40 -0.18 9.41 7.55
CA ALA A 40 -0.64 10.16 6.37
C ALA A 40 -2.13 9.89 6.06
N ASP A 41 -2.77 10.82 5.35
CA ASP A 41 -3.99 10.51 4.61
C ASP A 41 -3.61 9.72 3.36
N LEU A 42 -3.98 8.43 3.34
CA LEU A 42 -3.62 7.53 2.25
C LEU A 42 -4.40 7.81 0.96
N ASN A 43 -5.57 8.46 1.03
CA ASN A 43 -6.28 8.85 -0.19
C ASN A 43 -5.56 10.01 -0.86
N GLU A 44 -5.16 11.04 -0.11
CA GLU A 44 -4.37 12.15 -0.65
C GLU A 44 -3.02 11.68 -1.19
N VAL A 45 -2.39 10.71 -0.52
CA VAL A 45 -1.16 10.09 -1.04
C VAL A 45 -1.43 9.45 -2.41
N ILE A 46 -2.47 8.64 -2.58
CA ILE A 46 -2.78 8.01 -3.87
C ILE A 46 -3.10 9.08 -4.92
N GLU A 47 -3.92 10.09 -4.59
CA GLU A 47 -4.23 11.21 -5.49
C GLU A 47 -2.98 11.99 -5.92
N SER A 48 -1.96 12.05 -5.07
CA SER A 48 -0.69 12.70 -5.42
C SER A 48 0.25 11.83 -6.26
N LEU A 49 0.08 10.51 -6.23
CA LEU A 49 0.92 9.54 -6.95
C LEU A 49 0.41 9.24 -8.35
N TYR A 50 -0.90 9.41 -8.58
CA TYR A 50 -1.59 9.07 -9.80
C TYR A 50 -2.35 10.30 -10.30
N LEU A 51 -2.07 10.77 -11.51
CA LEU A 51 -2.55 12.05 -12.03
C LEU A 51 -4.03 12.05 -12.43
N ASP A 52 -4.54 10.90 -12.86
CA ASP A 52 -5.87 10.76 -13.46
C ASP A 52 -6.80 9.89 -12.59
N ASP A 53 -8.10 10.19 -12.64
CA ASP A 53 -9.14 9.54 -11.82
C ASP A 53 -9.23 8.02 -12.06
N GLU A 54 -8.99 7.56 -13.29
CA GLU A 54 -9.03 6.14 -13.65
C GLU A 54 -7.87 5.35 -12.98
N PRO A 55 -6.59 5.73 -13.15
CA PRO A 55 -5.48 5.18 -12.37
C PRO A 55 -5.64 5.25 -10.85
N ILE A 56 -6.20 6.34 -10.32
CA ILE A 56 -6.52 6.46 -8.88
C ILE A 56 -7.51 5.38 -8.48
N THR A 57 -8.64 5.28 -9.20
CA THR A 57 -9.70 4.31 -8.90
C THR A 57 -9.21 2.87 -9.02
N GLU A 58 -8.42 2.56 -10.05
CA GLU A 58 -7.85 1.23 -10.25
C GLU A 58 -6.85 0.88 -9.15
N THR A 59 -6.01 1.82 -8.74
CA THR A 59 -5.08 1.62 -7.61
C THR A 59 -5.84 1.33 -6.32
N ILE A 60 -6.90 2.09 -6.04
CA ILE A 60 -7.75 1.86 -4.86
C ILE A 60 -8.41 0.48 -4.92
N ASN A 61 -8.93 0.07 -6.08
CA ASN A 61 -9.49 -1.28 -6.26
C ASN A 61 -8.46 -2.37 -6.01
N GLN A 62 -7.24 -2.22 -6.50
CA GLN A 62 -6.16 -3.18 -6.28
C GLN A 62 -5.76 -3.25 -4.82
N LEU A 63 -5.61 -2.11 -4.14
CA LEU A 63 -5.29 -2.06 -2.71
C LEU A 63 -6.37 -2.74 -1.86
N GLU A 64 -7.66 -2.47 -2.13
CA GLU A 64 -8.77 -3.14 -1.43
C GLU A 64 -8.71 -4.67 -1.59
N LYS A 65 -8.51 -5.15 -2.83
CA LYS A 65 -8.40 -6.59 -3.12
C LYS A 65 -7.21 -7.21 -2.39
N LEU A 66 -6.03 -6.56 -2.44
CA LEU A 66 -4.83 -7.04 -1.77
C LEU A 66 -5.00 -7.10 -0.25
N VAL A 67 -5.61 -6.08 0.35
CA VAL A 67 -5.91 -6.09 1.79
C VAL A 67 -6.84 -7.24 2.15
N LEU A 68 -7.90 -7.46 1.38
CA LEU A 68 -8.82 -8.56 1.62
C LEU A 68 -8.10 -9.91 1.55
N THR A 69 -7.31 -10.14 0.48
CA THR A 69 -6.52 -11.37 0.33
C THR A 69 -5.52 -11.54 1.46
N TYR A 70 -4.82 -10.47 1.86
CA TYR A 70 -3.88 -10.50 2.99
C TYR A 70 -4.57 -10.94 4.28
N LYS A 71 -5.75 -10.39 4.58
CA LYS A 71 -6.53 -10.75 5.78
C LYS A 71 -6.92 -12.23 5.76
N THR A 72 -7.45 -12.72 4.64
CA THR A 72 -7.81 -14.14 4.49
C THR A 72 -6.60 -15.07 4.67
N LEU A 73 -5.45 -14.74 4.06
CA LEU A 73 -4.24 -15.56 4.23
C LEU A 73 -3.68 -15.50 5.64
N LYS A 74 -3.84 -14.37 6.33
CA LYS A 74 -3.39 -14.20 7.72
C LYS A 74 -4.19 -15.06 8.70
N GLU A 75 -5.49 -15.23 8.45
CA GLU A 75 -6.35 -16.14 9.21
C GLU A 75 -5.95 -17.61 9.05
N GLN A 76 -5.31 -17.96 7.93
CA GLN A 76 -4.81 -19.31 7.64
C GLN A 76 -3.43 -19.60 8.25
N GLY A 77 -2.84 -18.64 8.97
CA GLY A 77 -1.63 -18.83 9.77
C GLY A 77 -0.31 -18.83 8.96
N GLU A 78 0.71 -19.48 9.53
CA GLU A 78 2.10 -19.41 9.06
C GLU A 78 2.36 -20.13 7.72
N LEU A 79 1.44 -21.01 7.30
CA LEU A 79 1.52 -21.75 6.04
C LEU A 79 1.62 -20.84 4.81
N TYR A 80 1.18 -19.59 4.92
CA TYR A 80 1.13 -18.62 3.82
C TYR A 80 2.01 -17.39 4.06
N ILE A 81 2.99 -17.47 4.96
CA ILE A 81 3.82 -16.32 5.33
C ILE A 81 4.52 -15.67 4.11
N ASP A 82 5.03 -16.48 3.18
CA ASP A 82 5.68 -15.97 1.96
C ASP A 82 4.70 -15.23 1.05
N TYR A 83 3.46 -15.71 0.95
CA TYR A 83 2.41 -15.04 0.18
C TYR A 83 1.96 -13.75 0.86
N GLN A 84 1.86 -13.74 2.19
CA GLN A 84 1.57 -12.53 2.95
C GLN A 84 2.63 -11.45 2.71
N ILE A 85 3.92 -11.82 2.75
CA ILE A 85 5.03 -10.89 2.47
C ILE A 85 4.96 -10.36 1.02
N LYS A 86 4.68 -11.21 0.04
CA LYS A 86 4.51 -10.79 -1.37
C LYS A 86 3.37 -9.77 -1.53
N ILE A 87 2.25 -10.00 -0.85
CA ILE A 87 1.11 -9.06 -0.88
C ILE A 87 1.49 -7.74 -0.20
N GLU A 88 2.15 -7.77 0.95
CA GLU A 88 2.64 -6.56 1.62
C GLU A 88 3.57 -5.75 0.72
N ARG A 89 4.54 -6.39 0.07
CA ARG A 89 5.43 -5.73 -0.90
C ARG A 89 4.66 -5.13 -2.08
N ARG A 90 3.63 -5.81 -2.58
CA ARG A 90 2.78 -5.27 -3.65
C ARG A 90 1.95 -4.07 -3.18
N MET A 91 1.42 -4.09 -1.96
CA MET A 91 0.73 -2.94 -1.37
C MET A 91 1.66 -1.73 -1.25
N LEU A 92 2.89 -1.95 -0.76
CA LEU A 92 3.92 -0.92 -0.65
C LEU A 92 4.33 -0.35 -2.01
N TRP A 93 4.43 -1.20 -3.03
CA TRP A 93 4.71 -0.80 -4.40
C TRP A 93 3.68 0.19 -4.94
N LEU A 94 2.39 -0.09 -4.75
CA LEU A 94 1.30 0.80 -5.14
C LEU A 94 1.30 2.13 -4.37
N LEU A 95 1.99 2.20 -3.23
CA LEU A 95 2.23 3.42 -2.46
C LEU A 95 3.56 4.11 -2.81
N GLY A 96 4.24 3.68 -3.86
CA GLY A 96 5.49 4.30 -4.34
C GLY A 96 6.75 3.87 -3.58
N PHE A 97 6.75 2.69 -2.96
CA PHE A 97 7.90 2.16 -2.21
C PHE A 97 8.51 0.90 -2.83
N ARG A 98 9.82 0.73 -2.61
CA ARG A 98 10.51 -0.57 -2.64
C ARG A 98 11.04 -0.89 -1.24
N THR A 99 11.16 -2.18 -0.92
CA THR A 99 11.91 -2.58 0.27
C THR A 99 13.41 -2.50 -0.03
N LEU A 100 14.23 -2.25 0.99
CA LEU A 100 15.70 -2.21 0.81
C LEU A 100 16.28 -3.56 0.39
N GLU A 101 15.59 -4.67 0.64
CA GLU A 101 15.99 -6.00 0.19
C GLU A 101 15.79 -6.22 -1.32
N ASP A 102 15.00 -5.38 -2.00
CA ASP A 102 14.74 -5.45 -3.44
C ASP A 102 15.73 -4.59 -4.28
N VAL A 103 16.76 -3.99 -3.65
CA VAL A 103 17.74 -3.07 -4.26
C VAL A 103 19.15 -3.62 -4.07
#